data_AF-A0A924GYI5-F1
#
_entry.id   AF-A0A924GYI5-F1
#
_cell.length_a   1.000
_cell.length_b   1.000
_cell.length_c   1.000
_cell.angle_alpha   90.00
_cell.angle_beta   90.00
_cell.angle_gamma   90.00
#
_symmetry.space_group_name_H-M   'P 1'
#
loop_
_entity.id
_entity.type
_entity.pdbx_description
1 polymer ?
#
loop_
_entity_poly.entity_id
_entity_poly.type
_entity_poly.pdbx_seq_one_letter_code
_entity_poly.pdbx_strand_id
1 'polypeptide(L)'
;MPDRMKQSRMLTRFDREILVSKSQVEADCKRAERAAYRARLGFCQQANEELDALRDFYKSRPRVEVSVWLNLLDGLIGHFKDMNFGAREKILRSHALSSAAGIVRIQALSAAWLAHMDYLRLSSSSMAHHAQEALRLSTKQDHAVRSRVGLVVAQAYHLSGRLDLALPWYASARDHAVAEGDDATLSALMHNMAWLRAQRIRASDCGLADEPTKIEKHALLSAESTASFDLLIGSESMPSLVSVLRAQVLTVRKHYSDALALFEAEMASALGSGMGRLQADLLADQAWCRIQLGQRSGALDDAESATACIDLGGQFDDRALAYARLAQVFAALGRGDLAASNSKLAVEAWASHVSIQKNMLQALALVPKLQDN
;
A
#
# COMPACT_ATOMS: atom_id res chain seq x y z
N MET A 1 29.78 6.49 -1.82
CA MET A 1 29.35 7.56 -2.76
C MET A 1 28.28 8.41 -2.09
N PRO A 2 28.62 9.58 -1.52
CA PRO A 2 27.62 10.41 -0.85
C PRO A 2 27.64 11.84 -1.41
N ASP A 3 27.01 12.10 -2.57
CA ASP A 3 26.79 13.51 -2.98
C ASP A 3 25.73 13.77 -4.08
N ARG A 4 24.79 12.86 -4.33
CA ARG A 4 23.68 13.14 -5.27
C ARG A 4 22.36 12.49 -4.85
N MET A 5 21.98 12.60 -3.58
CA MET A 5 20.54 12.64 -3.29
C MET A 5 20.08 14.04 -3.71
N LYS A 6 19.33 14.16 -4.80
CA LYS A 6 18.59 15.41 -5.07
C LYS A 6 17.70 15.64 -3.86
N GLN A 7 17.98 16.68 -3.08
CA GLN A 7 17.18 17.06 -1.93
C GLN A 7 15.71 17.16 -2.36
N SER A 8 14.83 16.39 -1.71
CA SER A 8 13.41 16.34 -2.10
C SER A 8 12.82 17.75 -2.13
N ARG A 9 12.19 18.12 -3.25
CA ARG A 9 11.65 19.47 -3.48
C ARG A 9 10.65 19.86 -2.39
N MET A 10 9.83 18.91 -1.95
CA MET A 10 8.84 19.11 -0.91
C MET A 10 9.48 19.33 0.47
N LEU A 11 10.57 18.62 0.81
CA LEU A 11 11.31 18.89 2.06
C LEU A 11 11.90 20.29 2.08
N THR A 12 12.56 20.71 0.99
CA THR A 12 13.10 22.07 0.86
C THR A 12 12.00 23.13 0.97
N ARG A 13 10.82 22.87 0.38
CA ARG A 13 9.66 23.77 0.51
C ARG A 13 9.21 23.88 1.97
N PHE A 14 9.08 22.77 2.69
CA PHE A 14 8.72 22.79 4.11
C PHE A 14 9.75 23.53 4.97
N ASP A 15 11.04 23.32 4.74
CA ASP A 15 12.09 24.04 5.49
C ASP A 15 11.96 25.56 5.30
N ARG A 16 11.68 26.00 4.06
CA ARG A 16 11.41 27.41 3.78
C ARG A 16 10.14 27.92 4.48
N GLU A 17 9.04 27.17 4.43
CA GLU A 17 7.76 27.53 5.06
C GLU A 17 7.89 27.64 6.59
N ILE A 18 8.67 26.75 7.22
CA ILE A 18 8.96 26.80 8.66
C ILE A 18 9.71 28.09 9.01
N LEU A 19 10.74 28.46 8.23
CA LEU A 19 11.55 29.65 8.48
C LEU A 19 10.78 30.97 8.35
N VAL A 20 9.79 31.04 7.45
CA VAL A 20 9.00 32.26 7.21
C VAL A 20 7.68 32.29 7.96
N SER A 21 7.41 31.30 8.81
CA SER A 21 6.18 31.21 9.61
C SER A 21 6.07 32.40 10.56
N LYS A 22 4.86 32.95 10.71
CA LYS A 22 4.61 34.17 11.48
C LYS A 22 4.42 33.92 12.97
N SER A 23 4.23 32.65 13.35
CA SER A 23 4.06 32.23 14.73
C SER A 23 4.68 30.86 14.98
N GLN A 24 5.00 30.59 16.26
CA GLN A 24 5.51 29.29 16.67
C GLN A 24 4.52 28.15 16.34
N VAL A 25 3.21 28.38 16.54
CA VAL A 25 2.17 27.39 16.24
C VAL A 25 2.13 27.06 14.75
N GLU A 26 2.27 28.06 13.88
CA GLU A 26 2.32 27.85 12.43
C GLU A 26 3.58 27.05 12.02
N ALA A 27 4.75 27.44 12.56
CA ALA A 27 6.00 26.73 12.33
C ALA A 27 5.92 25.27 12.78
N ASP A 28 5.33 25.01 13.95
CA ASP A 28 5.20 23.66 14.51
C ASP A 28 4.17 22.79 13.76
N CYS A 29 3.09 23.39 13.23
CA CYS A 29 2.21 22.70 12.28
C CYS A 29 2.98 22.26 11.03
N LYS A 30 3.86 23.13 10.50
CA LYS A 30 4.68 22.83 9.33
C LYS A 30 5.79 21.82 9.61
N ARG A 31 6.37 21.82 10.81
CA ARG A 31 7.29 20.77 11.28
C ARG A 31 6.60 19.41 11.33
N ALA A 32 5.38 19.34 11.87
CA ALA A 32 4.61 18.10 11.88
C ALA A 32 4.24 17.63 10.46
N GLU A 33 3.87 18.54 9.56
CA GLU A 33 3.60 18.24 8.15
C GLU A 33 4.85 17.70 7.42
N ARG A 34 6.02 18.30 7.66
CA ARG A 34 7.32 17.82 7.16
C ARG A 34 7.66 16.42 7.69
N ALA A 35 7.46 16.18 8.99
CA ALA A 35 7.69 14.87 9.59
C ALA A 35 6.73 13.82 9.03
N ALA A 36 5.48 14.18 8.73
CA ALA A 36 4.53 13.28 8.09
C ALA A 36 5.01 12.87 6.69
N TYR A 37 5.58 13.81 5.94
CA TYR A 37 6.22 13.50 4.66
C TYR A 37 7.47 12.62 4.81
N ARG A 38 8.30 12.85 5.82
CA ARG A 38 9.46 11.99 6.13
C ARG A 38 9.05 10.55 6.45
N ALA A 39 8.00 10.36 7.25
CA ALA A 39 7.47 9.01 7.53
C ALA A 39 7.07 8.30 6.23
N ARG A 40 6.40 9.00 5.32
CA ARG A 40 5.99 8.46 4.01
C ARG A 40 7.15 8.08 3.10
N LEU A 41 8.30 8.73 3.26
CA LEU A 41 9.54 8.39 2.56
C LEU A 41 10.29 7.21 3.19
N GLY A 42 9.85 6.70 4.35
CA GLY A 42 10.51 5.63 5.11
C GLY A 42 11.34 6.11 6.30
N PHE A 43 11.52 7.42 6.48
CA PHE A 43 12.32 8.00 7.58
C PHE A 43 11.52 8.06 8.90
N CYS A 44 10.94 6.93 9.31
CA CYS A 44 10.05 6.82 10.45
C CYS A 44 10.72 7.20 11.78
N GLN A 45 12.02 6.92 11.95
CA GLN A 45 12.76 7.33 13.15
C GLN A 45 12.79 8.86 13.30
N GLN A 46 13.23 9.58 12.25
CA GLN A 46 13.28 11.05 12.26
C GLN A 46 11.90 11.67 12.43
N ALA A 47 10.86 11.06 11.85
CA ALA A 47 9.49 11.51 12.03
C ALA A 47 9.01 11.33 13.49
N ASN A 48 9.40 10.22 14.13
CA ASN A 48 9.05 9.94 15.53
C ASN A 48 9.78 10.88 16.50
N GLU A 49 11.05 11.18 16.27
CA GLU A 49 11.81 12.16 17.06
C GLU A 49 11.15 13.56 17.01
N GLU A 50 10.69 13.99 15.84
CA GLU A 50 9.97 15.26 15.70
C GLU A 50 8.60 15.22 16.40
N LEU A 51 7.87 14.10 16.29
CA LEU A 51 6.59 13.89 16.97
C LEU A 51 6.74 14.00 18.49
N ASP A 52 7.73 13.33 19.06
CA ASP A 52 7.99 13.33 20.50
C ASP A 52 8.42 14.72 20.99
N ALA A 53 9.30 15.39 20.25
CA ALA A 53 9.71 16.77 20.56
C ALA A 53 8.52 17.75 20.59
N LEU A 54 7.62 17.67 19.61
CA LEU A 54 6.43 18.54 19.56
C LEU A 54 5.41 18.18 20.65
N ARG A 55 5.24 16.89 20.98
CA ARG A 55 4.38 16.45 22.06
C ARG A 55 4.85 16.96 23.41
N ASP A 56 6.14 16.84 23.69
CA ASP A 56 6.73 17.31 24.94
C ASP A 56 6.59 18.83 25.07
N PHE A 57 6.83 19.57 23.98
CA PHE A 57 6.68 21.03 23.96
C PHE A 57 5.24 21.50 24.25
N TYR A 58 4.23 20.82 23.70
CA TYR A 58 2.82 21.20 23.87
C TYR A 58 2.12 20.50 25.05
N LYS A 59 2.80 19.63 25.80
CA LYS A 59 2.21 18.80 26.87
C LYS A 59 1.45 19.61 27.93
N SER A 60 2.04 20.71 28.40
CA SER A 60 1.44 21.55 29.46
C SER A 60 0.42 22.57 28.94
N ARG A 61 0.46 22.91 27.65
CA ARG A 61 -0.41 23.92 27.03
C ARG A 61 -0.79 23.49 25.60
N PRO A 62 -1.70 22.52 25.46
CA PRO A 62 -2.08 22.00 24.14
C PRO A 62 -2.64 23.10 23.24
N ARG A 63 -2.26 23.05 21.96
CA ARG A 63 -2.85 23.85 20.88
C ARG A 63 -3.58 22.92 19.94
N VAL A 64 -4.84 23.23 19.60
CA VAL A 64 -5.67 22.33 18.80
C VAL A 64 -5.10 22.14 17.40
N GLU A 65 -4.56 23.21 16.81
CA GLU A 65 -3.96 23.22 15.48
C GLU A 65 -2.80 22.23 15.38
N VAL A 66 -1.93 22.23 16.40
CA VAL A 66 -0.80 21.29 16.48
C VAL A 66 -1.28 19.89 16.85
N SER A 67 -2.19 19.76 17.82
CA SER A 67 -2.70 18.47 18.28
C SER A 67 -3.32 17.65 17.15
N VAL A 68 -4.05 18.30 16.24
CA VAL A 68 -4.62 17.68 15.04
C VAL A 68 -3.51 17.11 14.14
N TRP A 69 -2.44 17.87 13.90
CA TRP A 69 -1.30 17.42 13.11
C TRP A 69 -0.53 16.27 13.78
N LEU A 70 -0.31 16.33 15.10
CA LEU A 70 0.39 15.28 15.83
C LEU A 70 -0.36 13.94 15.79
N ASN A 71 -1.70 13.97 15.80
CA ASN A 71 -2.51 12.75 15.63
C ASN A 71 -2.41 12.20 14.20
N LEU A 72 -2.39 13.06 13.18
CA LEU A 72 -2.19 12.62 11.80
C LEU A 72 -0.79 12.02 11.62
N LEU A 73 0.25 12.71 12.09
CA LEU A 73 1.64 12.27 12.05
C LEU A 73 1.83 10.90 12.74
N ASP A 74 1.32 10.74 13.95
CA ASP A 74 1.40 9.48 14.70
C ASP A 74 0.74 8.32 13.92
N GLY A 75 -0.43 8.59 13.33
CA GLY A 75 -1.10 7.62 12.46
C GLY A 75 -0.26 7.22 11.25
N LEU A 76 0.38 8.20 10.59
CA LEU A 76 1.22 7.94 9.43
C LEU A 76 2.50 7.19 9.80
N ILE A 77 3.16 7.53 10.91
CA ILE A 77 4.31 6.77 11.42
C ILE A 77 3.89 5.32 11.69
N GLY A 78 2.78 5.10 12.40
CA GLY A 78 2.29 3.75 12.67
C GLY A 78 1.99 2.95 11.40
N HIS A 79 1.49 3.60 10.35
CA HIS A 79 1.24 2.95 9.07
C HIS A 79 2.52 2.61 8.31
N PHE A 80 3.45 3.56 8.14
CA PHE A 80 4.65 3.35 7.32
C PHE A 80 5.74 2.54 8.02
N LYS A 81 5.75 2.50 9.36
CA LYS A 81 6.72 1.70 10.11
C LYS A 81 6.33 0.21 10.14
N ASP A 82 5.10 -0.09 10.56
CA ASP A 82 4.70 -1.47 10.90
C ASP A 82 3.35 -1.87 10.29
N MET A 83 2.76 -1.04 9.41
CA MET A 83 1.37 -1.19 8.96
C MET A 83 0.37 -1.40 10.11
N ASN A 84 0.62 -0.74 11.25
CA ASN A 84 -0.08 -0.98 12.51
C ASN A 84 -1.58 -0.66 12.42
N PHE A 85 -2.42 -1.57 12.93
CA PHE A 85 -3.87 -1.38 13.05
C PHE A 85 -4.27 -0.12 13.84
N GLY A 86 -3.46 0.32 14.81
CA GLY A 86 -3.67 1.55 15.58
C GLY A 86 -3.52 2.85 14.77
N ALA A 87 -2.91 2.81 13.59
CA ALA A 87 -2.72 3.98 12.73
C ALA A 87 -4.05 4.67 12.39
N ARG A 88 -5.07 3.87 12.05
CA ARG A 88 -6.40 4.38 11.69
C ARG A 88 -7.04 5.18 12.82
N GLU A 89 -6.92 4.74 14.07
CA GLU A 89 -7.52 5.41 15.23
C GLU A 89 -6.88 6.78 15.49
N LYS A 90 -5.59 6.93 15.21
CA LYS A 90 -4.87 8.20 15.32
C LYS A 90 -5.35 9.18 14.23
N ILE A 91 -5.47 8.70 13.00
CA ILE A 91 -5.99 9.52 11.88
C ILE A 91 -7.46 9.90 12.15
N LEU A 92 -8.27 8.98 12.68
CA LEU A 92 -9.66 9.26 13.05
C LEU A 92 -9.76 10.35 14.12
N ARG A 93 -8.88 10.32 15.13
CA ARG A 93 -8.77 11.41 16.12
C ARG A 93 -8.39 12.74 15.48
N SER A 94 -7.44 12.74 14.54
CA SER A 94 -7.09 13.97 13.80
C SER A 94 -8.29 14.52 13.04
N HIS A 95 -9.02 13.67 12.31
CA HIS A 95 -10.23 14.03 11.60
C HIS A 95 -11.29 14.64 12.53
N ALA A 96 -11.65 13.95 13.62
CA ALA A 96 -12.66 14.42 14.56
C ALA A 96 -12.28 15.78 15.20
N LEU A 97 -11.04 15.93 15.66
CA LEU A 97 -10.55 17.18 16.26
C LEU A 97 -10.53 18.33 15.24
N SER A 98 -10.09 18.07 14.01
CA SER A 98 -10.05 19.08 12.95
C SER A 98 -11.46 19.54 12.56
N SER A 99 -12.43 18.62 12.52
CA SER A 99 -13.84 18.96 12.27
C SER A 99 -14.41 19.81 13.39
N ALA A 100 -14.17 19.43 14.66
CA ALA A 100 -14.67 20.19 15.81
C ALA A 100 -14.05 21.59 15.91
N ALA A 101 -12.79 21.74 15.49
CA ALA A 101 -12.06 23.00 15.51
C ALA A 101 -12.24 23.86 14.24
N GLY A 102 -12.98 23.37 13.23
CA GLY A 102 -13.15 24.07 11.96
C GLY A 102 -11.89 24.17 11.09
N ILE A 103 -10.92 23.27 11.29
CA ILE A 103 -9.65 23.24 10.54
C ILE A 103 -9.84 22.39 9.28
N VAL A 104 -10.58 22.95 8.32
CA VAL A 104 -11.07 22.24 7.12
C VAL A 104 -9.96 21.57 6.31
N ARG A 105 -8.81 22.24 6.14
CA ARG A 105 -7.66 21.69 5.39
C ARG A 105 -7.22 20.33 5.94
N ILE A 106 -7.12 20.21 7.26
CA ILE A 106 -6.65 18.96 7.88
C ILE A 106 -7.78 17.95 8.00
N GLN A 107 -9.02 18.39 8.14
CA GLN A 107 -10.17 17.49 8.05
C GLN A 107 -10.21 16.79 6.69
N ALA A 108 -10.05 17.54 5.59
CA ALA A 108 -10.00 16.99 4.24
C ALA A 108 -8.84 16.00 4.04
N LEU A 109 -7.64 16.36 4.53
CA LEU A 109 -6.46 15.50 4.45
C LEU A 109 -6.61 14.23 5.29
N SER A 110 -7.12 14.34 6.51
CA SER A 110 -7.37 13.18 7.38
C SER A 110 -8.45 12.28 6.80
N ALA A 111 -9.51 12.84 6.18
CA ALA A 111 -10.50 12.05 5.44
C ALA A 111 -9.87 11.30 4.25
N ALA A 112 -8.97 11.94 3.49
CA ALA A 112 -8.26 11.26 2.39
C ALA A 112 -7.40 10.08 2.88
N TRP A 113 -6.73 10.23 4.03
CA TRP A 113 -5.97 9.14 4.65
C TRP A 113 -6.86 8.07 5.29
N LEU A 114 -8.01 8.42 5.86
CA LEU A 114 -9.00 7.44 6.33
C LEU A 114 -9.56 6.62 5.18
N ALA A 115 -9.83 7.22 4.02
CA ALA A 115 -10.23 6.49 2.82
C ALA A 115 -9.17 5.45 2.44
N HIS A 116 -7.87 5.79 2.53
CA HIS A 116 -6.79 4.83 2.30
C HIS A 116 -6.78 3.70 3.34
N MET A 117 -6.91 4.02 4.64
CA MET A 117 -6.97 2.99 5.69
C MET A 117 -8.17 2.06 5.54
N ASP A 118 -9.31 2.59 5.11
CA ASP A 118 -10.52 1.81 4.85
C ASP A 118 -10.38 0.94 3.60
N TYR A 119 -9.68 1.42 2.56
CA TYR A 119 -9.32 0.61 1.39
C TYR A 119 -8.45 -0.60 1.80
N LEU A 120 -7.43 -0.40 2.63
CA LEU A 120 -6.55 -1.49 3.11
C LEU A 120 -7.32 -2.54 3.93
N ARG A 121 -8.43 -2.15 4.56
CA ARG A 121 -9.34 -3.03 5.32
C ARG A 121 -10.47 -3.59 4.46
N LEU A 122 -10.52 -3.25 3.16
CA LEU A 122 -11.59 -3.62 2.23
C LEU A 122 -12.99 -3.15 2.69
N SER A 123 -13.04 -2.09 3.51
CA SER A 123 -14.27 -1.46 4.02
C SER A 123 -14.84 -0.49 2.98
N SER A 124 -15.42 -1.02 1.91
CA SER A 124 -15.83 -0.24 0.72
C SER A 124 -16.73 0.98 1.03
N SER A 125 -17.76 0.82 1.86
CA SER A 125 -18.68 1.92 2.21
C SER A 125 -17.98 3.04 2.99
N SER A 126 -17.14 2.70 3.96
CA SER A 126 -16.38 3.67 4.76
C SER A 126 -15.34 4.39 3.90
N MET A 127 -14.67 3.65 3.02
CA MET A 127 -13.72 4.22 2.05
C MET A 127 -14.41 5.25 1.15
N ALA A 128 -15.58 4.91 0.58
CA ALA A 128 -16.31 5.82 -0.29
C ALA A 128 -16.82 7.05 0.44
N HIS A 129 -17.26 6.89 1.70
CA HIS A 129 -17.69 8.00 2.54
C HIS A 129 -16.55 9.01 2.79
N HIS A 130 -15.39 8.54 3.23
CA HIS A 130 -14.25 9.41 3.49
C HIS A 130 -13.66 10.02 2.21
N ALA A 131 -13.67 9.28 1.08
CA ALA A 131 -13.27 9.82 -0.22
C ALA A 131 -14.19 10.96 -0.66
N GLN A 132 -15.51 10.80 -0.52
CA GLN A 132 -16.49 11.85 -0.79
C GLN A 132 -16.27 13.08 0.10
N GLU A 133 -16.07 12.86 1.40
CA GLU A 133 -15.85 13.95 2.34
C GLU A 133 -14.58 14.74 1.98
N ALA A 134 -13.48 14.05 1.69
CA ALA A 134 -12.23 14.66 1.29
C ALA A 134 -12.38 15.50 0.00
N LEU A 135 -13.09 15.00 -1.01
CA LEU A 135 -13.37 15.74 -2.25
C LEU A 135 -14.26 16.96 -2.01
N ARG A 136 -15.27 16.82 -1.13
CA ARG A 136 -16.20 17.91 -0.78
C ARG A 136 -15.51 19.03 -0.01
N LEU A 137 -14.59 18.70 0.89
CA LEU A 137 -13.91 19.67 1.75
C LEU A 137 -12.69 20.31 1.08
N SER A 138 -12.18 19.73 0.00
CA SER A 138 -11.00 20.24 -0.70
C SER A 138 -11.36 21.06 -1.92
N THR A 139 -10.53 22.05 -2.23
CA THR A 139 -10.51 22.76 -3.51
C THR A 139 -9.73 21.97 -4.56
N LYS A 140 -9.76 22.43 -5.81
CA LYS A 140 -8.95 21.83 -6.89
C LYS A 140 -7.44 22.05 -6.72
N GLN A 141 -7.04 23.02 -5.90
CA GLN A 141 -5.63 23.35 -5.63
C GLN A 141 -5.08 22.65 -4.38
N ASP A 142 -5.91 21.90 -3.65
CA ASP A 142 -5.46 21.10 -2.50
C ASP A 142 -4.80 19.79 -2.97
N HIS A 143 -3.65 19.93 -3.64
CA HIS A 143 -2.97 18.85 -4.35
C HIS A 143 -2.64 17.64 -3.45
N ALA A 144 -2.28 17.85 -2.19
CA ALA A 144 -2.04 16.75 -1.23
C ALA A 144 -3.30 15.90 -0.99
N VAL A 145 -4.48 16.53 -0.86
CA VAL A 145 -5.76 15.82 -0.67
C VAL A 145 -6.18 15.13 -1.96
N ARG A 146 -6.14 15.88 -3.08
CA ARG A 146 -6.56 15.40 -4.41
C ARG A 146 -5.72 14.22 -4.89
N SER A 147 -4.41 14.27 -4.71
CA SER A 147 -3.52 13.16 -5.05
C SER A 147 -3.80 11.91 -4.22
N ARG A 148 -3.97 12.05 -2.90
CA ARG A 148 -4.25 10.91 -2.00
C ARG A 148 -5.59 10.25 -2.31
N VAL A 149 -6.67 11.02 -2.43
CA VAL A 149 -7.99 10.47 -2.76
C VAL A 149 -7.97 9.84 -4.16
N GLY A 150 -7.38 10.54 -5.14
CA GLY A 150 -7.30 10.03 -6.50
C GLY A 150 -6.57 8.69 -6.57
N LEU A 151 -5.47 8.54 -5.81
CA LEU A 151 -4.75 7.28 -5.71
C LEU A 151 -5.62 6.17 -5.10
N VAL A 152 -6.31 6.43 -3.99
CA VAL A 152 -7.19 5.44 -3.34
C VAL A 152 -8.31 4.98 -4.28
N VAL A 153 -8.97 5.91 -4.96
CA VAL A 153 -10.05 5.60 -5.92
C VAL A 153 -9.52 4.80 -7.10
N ALA A 154 -8.34 5.16 -7.62
CA ALA A 154 -7.69 4.41 -8.69
C ALA A 154 -7.35 2.98 -8.27
N GLN A 155 -6.80 2.80 -7.07
CA GLN A 155 -6.50 1.49 -6.50
C GLN A 155 -7.76 0.64 -6.34
N ALA A 156 -8.84 1.23 -5.83
CA ALA A 156 -10.11 0.53 -5.64
C ALA A 156 -10.72 0.06 -6.98
N TYR A 157 -10.72 0.90 -8.03
CA TYR A 157 -11.14 0.46 -9.37
C TYR A 157 -10.24 -0.64 -9.94
N HIS A 158 -8.92 -0.51 -9.76
CA HIS A 158 -7.94 -1.47 -10.28
C HIS A 158 -8.06 -2.82 -9.56
N LEU A 159 -8.19 -2.82 -8.23
CA LEU A 159 -8.50 -4.00 -7.42
C LEU A 159 -9.76 -4.70 -7.92
N SER A 160 -10.79 -3.94 -8.29
CA SER A 160 -12.05 -4.45 -8.84
C SER A 160 -12.00 -4.83 -10.33
N GLY A 161 -10.82 -4.96 -10.93
CA GLY A 161 -10.65 -5.36 -12.33
C GLY A 161 -11.12 -4.32 -13.36
N ARG A 162 -11.33 -3.07 -12.95
CA ARG A 162 -11.74 -1.95 -13.80
C ARG A 162 -10.58 -0.99 -14.06
N LEU A 163 -9.52 -1.52 -14.67
CA LEU A 163 -8.32 -0.73 -15.01
C LEU A 163 -8.68 0.45 -15.95
N ASP A 164 -9.66 0.26 -16.83
CA ASP A 164 -10.21 1.31 -17.69
C ASP A 164 -10.71 2.52 -16.90
N LEU A 165 -11.37 2.30 -15.77
CA LEU A 165 -11.83 3.36 -14.86
C LEU A 165 -10.72 3.87 -13.94
N ALA A 166 -9.75 3.02 -13.58
CA ALA A 166 -8.65 3.40 -12.70
C ALA A 166 -7.66 4.37 -13.35
N LEU A 167 -7.36 4.21 -14.64
CA LEU A 167 -6.31 4.97 -15.33
C LEU A 167 -6.50 6.50 -15.28
N PRO A 168 -7.69 7.07 -15.51
CA PRO A 168 -7.91 8.51 -15.34
C PRO A 168 -7.64 9.00 -13.92
N TRP A 169 -8.00 8.22 -12.90
CA TRP A 169 -7.74 8.57 -11.51
C TRP A 169 -6.24 8.49 -11.16
N TYR A 170 -5.52 7.48 -11.68
CA TYR A 170 -4.05 7.44 -11.55
C TYR A 170 -3.38 8.65 -12.21
N ALA A 171 -3.84 9.04 -13.40
CA ALA A 171 -3.31 10.22 -14.10
C ALA A 171 -3.53 11.49 -13.29
N SER A 172 -4.75 11.72 -12.80
CA SER A 172 -5.06 12.87 -11.93
C SER A 172 -4.23 12.85 -10.63
N ALA A 173 -4.13 11.70 -9.96
CA ALA A 173 -3.34 11.58 -8.75
C ALA A 173 -1.87 11.93 -8.97
N ARG A 174 -1.29 11.48 -10.09
CA ARG A 174 0.06 11.83 -10.52
C ARG A 174 0.20 13.33 -10.77
N ASP A 175 -0.73 13.94 -11.50
CA ASP A 175 -0.65 15.35 -11.85
C ASP A 175 -0.70 16.24 -10.59
N HIS A 176 -1.56 15.92 -9.62
CA HIS A 176 -1.58 16.59 -8.32
C HIS A 176 -0.29 16.33 -7.51
N ALA A 177 0.23 15.09 -7.49
CA ALA A 177 1.48 14.80 -6.79
C ALA A 177 2.67 15.56 -7.38
N VAL A 178 2.74 15.68 -8.71
CA VAL A 178 3.76 16.48 -9.42
C VAL A 178 3.64 17.96 -9.08
N ALA A 179 2.41 18.51 -9.08
CA ALA A 179 2.16 19.90 -8.72
C ALA A 179 2.54 20.20 -7.26
N GLU A 180 2.29 19.26 -6.36
CA GLU A 180 2.68 19.35 -4.95
C GLU A 180 4.20 19.19 -4.73
N GLY A 181 4.89 18.50 -5.65
CA GLY A 181 6.26 18.03 -5.47
C GLY A 181 6.37 16.80 -4.57
N ASP A 182 5.28 16.05 -4.43
CA ASP A 182 5.15 14.89 -3.53
C ASP A 182 5.66 13.61 -4.20
N ASP A 183 6.99 13.44 -4.15
CA ASP A 183 7.67 12.28 -4.73
C ASP A 183 7.29 10.96 -4.01
N ALA A 184 6.91 11.02 -2.72
CA ALA A 184 6.45 9.85 -1.97
C ALA A 184 5.09 9.33 -2.48
N THR A 185 4.16 10.21 -2.88
CA THR A 185 2.91 9.76 -3.52
C THR A 185 3.17 9.17 -4.90
N LEU A 186 4.13 9.71 -5.66
CA LEU A 186 4.52 9.14 -6.96
C LEU A 186 5.08 7.73 -6.81
N SER A 187 5.99 7.52 -5.86
CA SER A 187 6.51 6.19 -5.51
C SER A 187 5.38 5.24 -5.11
N ALA A 188 4.53 5.64 -4.18
CA ALA A 188 3.38 4.83 -3.74
C ALA A 188 2.45 4.46 -4.91
N LEU A 189 2.20 5.38 -5.85
CA LEU A 189 1.43 5.10 -7.05
C LEU A 189 2.06 3.98 -7.89
N MET A 190 3.37 4.06 -8.14
CA MET A 190 4.10 3.06 -8.92
C MET A 190 4.08 1.68 -8.24
N HIS A 191 4.34 1.63 -6.94
CA HIS A 191 4.23 0.42 -6.11
C HIS A 191 2.85 -0.21 -6.22
N ASN A 192 1.80 0.57 -6.00
CA ASN A 192 0.42 0.06 -5.99
C ASN A 192 -0.01 -0.48 -7.36
N MET A 193 0.40 0.19 -8.45
CA MET A 193 0.16 -0.31 -9.80
C MET A 193 0.92 -1.61 -10.07
N ALA A 194 2.20 -1.69 -9.68
CA ALA A 194 3.00 -2.90 -9.85
C ALA A 194 2.41 -4.07 -9.05
N TRP A 195 2.00 -3.82 -7.81
CA TRP A 195 1.38 -4.82 -6.94
C TRP A 195 0.10 -5.40 -7.54
N LEU A 196 -0.86 -4.56 -7.91
CA LEU A 196 -2.14 -5.03 -8.45
C LEU A 196 -1.99 -5.76 -9.79
N ARG A 197 -1.03 -5.34 -10.63
CA ARG A 197 -0.67 -6.07 -11.86
C ARG A 197 -0.07 -7.43 -11.57
N ALA A 198 0.86 -7.52 -10.60
CA ALA A 198 1.47 -8.77 -10.18
C ALA A 198 0.41 -9.75 -9.66
N GLN A 199 -0.49 -9.29 -8.78
CA GLN A 199 -1.60 -10.11 -8.28
C GLN A 199 -2.49 -10.62 -9.42
N ARG A 200 -2.81 -9.78 -10.42
CA ARG A 200 -3.65 -10.21 -11.56
C ARG A 200 -2.98 -11.26 -12.42
N ILE A 201 -1.70 -11.12 -12.77
CA ILE A 201 -1.00 -12.12 -13.58
C ILE A 201 -0.86 -13.45 -12.82
N ARG A 202 -0.65 -13.40 -11.49
CA ARG A 202 -0.55 -14.59 -10.64
C ARG A 202 -1.88 -15.32 -10.54
N ALA A 203 -2.97 -14.58 -10.31
CA ALA A 203 -4.31 -15.16 -10.27
C ALA A 203 -4.65 -15.87 -11.59
N SER A 204 -4.22 -15.33 -12.73
CA SER A 204 -4.40 -15.98 -14.03
C SER A 204 -3.49 -17.21 -14.21
N ASP A 205 -2.22 -17.15 -13.82
CA ASP A 205 -1.28 -18.30 -13.82
C ASP A 205 -1.81 -19.47 -12.97
N CYS A 206 -2.50 -19.16 -11.88
CA CYS A 206 -3.15 -20.13 -11.00
C CYS A 206 -4.55 -20.56 -11.48
N GLY A 207 -5.05 -20.05 -12.60
CA GLY A 207 -6.37 -20.40 -13.15
C GLY A 207 -7.56 -19.83 -12.37
N LEU A 208 -7.34 -18.85 -11.48
CA LEU A 208 -8.40 -18.17 -10.72
C LEU A 208 -9.04 -17.01 -11.51
N ALA A 209 -8.26 -16.36 -12.38
CA ALA A 209 -8.68 -15.18 -13.12
C ALA A 209 -8.50 -15.33 -14.63
N ASP A 210 -9.29 -14.56 -15.39
CA ASP A 210 -9.11 -14.48 -16.84
C ASP A 210 -7.73 -13.93 -17.22
N GLU A 211 -7.33 -14.21 -18.46
CA GLU A 211 -6.08 -13.74 -19.06
C GLU A 211 -5.82 -12.24 -18.80
N PRO A 212 -4.60 -11.89 -18.35
CA PRO A 212 -4.27 -10.51 -18.08
C PRO A 212 -4.17 -9.70 -19.37
N THR A 213 -4.52 -8.42 -19.27
CA THR A 213 -4.36 -7.44 -20.34
C THR A 213 -2.88 -7.26 -20.72
N LYS A 214 -2.62 -6.70 -21.90
CA LYS A 214 -1.25 -6.39 -22.35
C LYS A 214 -0.49 -5.49 -21.35
N ILE A 215 -1.19 -4.56 -20.71
CA ILE A 215 -0.60 -3.63 -19.74
C ILE A 215 -0.20 -4.37 -18.45
N GLU A 216 -1.02 -5.32 -17.99
CA GLU A 216 -0.71 -6.13 -16.80
C GLU A 216 0.47 -7.07 -17.06
N LYS A 217 0.68 -7.53 -18.31
CA LYS A 217 1.85 -8.32 -18.70
C LYS A 217 3.19 -7.56 -18.54
N HIS A 218 3.16 -6.23 -18.41
CA HIS A 218 4.33 -5.39 -18.08
C HIS A 218 4.59 -5.26 -16.56
N ALA A 219 4.08 -6.18 -15.73
CA ALA A 219 4.30 -6.18 -14.27
C ALA A 219 5.79 -6.13 -13.87
N LEU A 220 6.68 -6.87 -14.53
CA LEU A 220 8.12 -6.87 -14.18
C LEU A 220 8.75 -5.49 -14.40
N LEU A 221 8.51 -4.90 -15.57
CA LEU A 221 8.97 -3.55 -15.89
C LEU A 221 8.42 -2.52 -14.89
N SER A 222 7.20 -2.73 -14.40
CA SER A 222 6.60 -1.87 -13.38
C SER A 222 7.37 -1.98 -12.05
N ALA A 223 7.69 -3.19 -11.60
CA ALA A 223 8.47 -3.40 -10.38
C ALA A 223 9.89 -2.82 -10.48
N GLU A 224 10.58 -3.03 -11.60
CA GLU A 224 11.93 -2.48 -11.85
C GLU A 224 11.94 -0.95 -11.92
N SER A 225 10.91 -0.37 -12.52
CA SER A 225 10.74 1.09 -12.57
C SER A 225 10.54 1.67 -11.17
N THR A 226 9.80 0.98 -10.31
CA THR A 226 9.59 1.39 -8.91
C THR A 226 10.89 1.41 -8.12
N ALA A 227 11.69 0.33 -8.15
CA ALA A 227 13.00 0.31 -7.48
C ALA A 227 13.92 1.44 -7.97
N SER A 228 13.97 1.65 -9.29
CA SER A 228 14.80 2.70 -9.88
C SER A 228 14.37 4.10 -9.44
N PHE A 229 13.06 4.33 -9.33
CA PHE A 229 12.52 5.59 -8.87
C PHE A 229 12.76 5.83 -7.37
N ASP A 230 12.57 4.82 -6.53
CA ASP A 230 12.82 4.91 -5.08
C ASP A 230 14.28 5.25 -4.80
N LEU A 231 15.21 4.60 -5.50
CA LEU A 231 16.64 4.92 -5.43
C LEU A 231 16.92 6.37 -5.86
N LEU A 232 16.26 6.86 -6.90
CA LEU A 232 16.44 8.22 -7.40
C LEU A 232 15.99 9.29 -6.38
N ILE A 233 14.88 9.03 -5.67
CA ILE A 233 14.32 9.97 -4.70
C ILE A 233 14.85 9.74 -3.28
N GLY A 234 15.65 8.69 -3.07
CA GLY A 234 16.17 8.29 -1.77
C GLY A 234 15.07 7.83 -0.81
N SER A 235 14.04 7.14 -1.31
CA SER A 235 13.01 6.58 -0.43
C SER A 235 13.49 5.26 0.18
N GLU A 236 13.26 5.13 1.47
CA GLU A 236 13.46 3.91 2.26
C GLU A 236 12.12 3.25 2.63
N SER A 237 11.03 3.63 1.94
CA SER A 237 9.71 3.13 2.23
C SER A 237 9.54 1.72 1.65
N MET A 238 9.25 0.75 2.51
CA MET A 238 8.95 -0.64 2.14
C MET A 238 9.97 -1.28 1.17
N PRO A 239 11.28 -1.28 1.48
CA PRO A 239 12.32 -1.71 0.55
C PRO A 239 12.15 -3.17 0.09
N SER A 240 11.72 -4.06 0.99
CA SER A 240 11.50 -5.48 0.68
C SER A 240 10.32 -5.72 -0.27
N LEU A 241 9.41 -4.75 -0.45
CA LEU A 241 8.21 -4.91 -1.27
C LEU A 241 8.57 -5.11 -2.74
N VAL A 242 9.56 -4.37 -3.25
CA VAL A 242 9.98 -4.50 -4.65
C VAL A 242 10.60 -5.86 -4.89
N SER A 243 11.43 -6.35 -3.97
CA SER A 243 12.06 -7.66 -4.07
C SER A 243 11.04 -8.79 -4.08
N VAL A 244 10.06 -8.74 -3.17
CA VAL A 244 8.94 -9.70 -3.13
C VAL A 244 8.14 -9.68 -4.42
N LEU A 245 7.78 -8.50 -4.92
CA LEU A 245 7.05 -8.36 -6.18
C LEU A 245 7.84 -8.92 -7.37
N ARG A 246 9.15 -8.66 -7.40
CA ARG A 246 10.03 -9.18 -8.45
C ARG A 246 10.08 -10.71 -8.41
N ALA A 247 10.24 -11.30 -7.22
CA ALA A 247 10.25 -12.75 -7.04
C ALA A 247 8.95 -13.39 -7.56
N GLN A 248 7.80 -12.85 -7.15
CA GLN A 248 6.49 -13.32 -7.59
C GLN A 248 6.28 -13.22 -9.11
N VAL A 249 6.72 -12.12 -9.74
CA VAL A 249 6.62 -11.97 -11.20
C VAL A 249 7.58 -12.92 -11.93
N LEU A 250 8.78 -13.17 -11.39
CA LEU A 250 9.72 -14.15 -11.93
C LEU A 250 9.17 -15.58 -11.86
N THR A 251 8.45 -15.93 -10.79
CA THR A 251 7.74 -17.21 -10.66
C THR A 251 6.76 -17.42 -11.81
N VAL A 252 5.90 -16.44 -12.10
CA VAL A 252 4.93 -16.51 -13.22
C VAL A 252 5.64 -16.58 -14.58
N ARG A 253 6.80 -15.92 -14.71
CA ARG A 253 7.64 -15.96 -15.92
C ARG A 253 8.54 -17.19 -16.01
N LYS A 254 8.42 -18.13 -15.08
CA LYS A 254 9.18 -19.40 -15.03
C LYS A 254 10.68 -19.24 -14.84
N HIS A 255 11.12 -18.09 -14.32
CA HIS A 255 12.50 -17.86 -13.89
C HIS A 255 12.68 -18.33 -12.44
N TYR A 256 12.48 -19.65 -12.22
CA TYR A 256 12.34 -20.23 -10.88
C TYR A 256 13.60 -20.13 -10.02
N SER A 257 14.79 -20.24 -10.62
CA SER A 257 16.06 -20.07 -9.92
C SER A 257 16.20 -18.67 -9.32
N ASP A 258 15.89 -17.65 -10.12
CA ASP A 258 16.05 -16.25 -9.75
C ASP A 258 14.98 -15.83 -8.73
N ALA A 259 13.75 -16.36 -8.90
CA ALA A 259 12.67 -16.17 -7.94
C ALA A 259 13.02 -16.79 -6.57
N LEU A 260 13.51 -18.05 -6.56
CA LEU A 260 13.90 -18.74 -5.33
C LEU A 260 15.00 -18.00 -4.58
N ALA A 261 16.03 -17.53 -5.29
CA ALA A 261 17.13 -16.77 -4.68
C ALA A 261 16.63 -15.47 -4.02
N LEU A 262 15.66 -14.78 -4.62
CA LEU A 262 15.05 -13.59 -4.02
C LEU A 262 14.20 -13.93 -2.79
N PHE A 263 13.39 -15.01 -2.85
CA PHE A 263 12.60 -15.44 -1.69
C PHE A 263 13.51 -15.78 -0.49
N GLU A 264 14.57 -16.57 -0.72
CA GLU A 264 15.50 -16.98 0.34
C GLU A 264 16.25 -15.79 0.95
N ALA A 265 16.59 -14.77 0.16
CA ALA A 265 17.30 -13.58 0.63
C ALA A 265 16.41 -12.57 1.38
N GLU A 266 15.17 -12.37 0.92
CA GLU A 266 14.40 -11.16 1.26
C GLU A 266 13.15 -11.45 2.10
N MET A 267 12.63 -12.69 2.11
CA MET A 267 11.36 -13.00 2.74
C MET A 267 11.35 -12.70 4.24
N ALA A 268 12.40 -13.07 4.98
CA ALA A 268 12.48 -12.81 6.42
C ALA A 268 12.41 -11.30 6.74
N SER A 269 13.11 -10.47 5.96
CA SER A 269 13.07 -9.02 6.09
C SER A 269 11.68 -8.45 5.75
N ALA A 270 11.05 -8.94 4.68
CA ALA A 270 9.71 -8.53 4.28
C ALA A 270 8.67 -8.84 5.39
N LEU A 271 8.71 -10.05 5.94
CA LEU A 271 7.80 -10.46 7.02
C LEU A 271 8.01 -9.63 8.30
N GLY A 272 9.28 -9.35 8.66
CA GLY A 272 9.62 -8.47 9.77
C GLY A 272 9.19 -7.01 9.59
N SER A 273 8.93 -6.57 8.35
CA SER A 273 8.54 -5.21 7.99
C SER A 273 7.02 -5.05 7.80
N GLY A 274 6.22 -5.90 8.46
CA GLY A 274 4.76 -5.82 8.45
C GLY A 274 4.07 -6.58 7.32
N MET A 275 4.79 -7.32 6.46
CA MET A 275 4.18 -8.13 5.38
C MET A 275 3.73 -9.52 5.85
N GLY A 276 3.58 -9.74 7.16
CA GLY A 276 3.19 -11.03 7.74
C GLY A 276 1.95 -11.67 7.10
N ARG A 277 0.98 -10.87 6.65
CA ARG A 277 -0.24 -11.36 5.96
C ARG A 277 0.07 -12.19 4.70
N LEU A 278 1.21 -11.95 4.05
CA LEU A 278 1.60 -12.60 2.80
C LEU A 278 2.37 -13.91 3.04
N GLN A 279 2.67 -14.27 4.30
CA GLN A 279 3.60 -15.35 4.60
C GLN A 279 3.23 -16.69 3.92
N ALA A 280 1.98 -17.10 4.03
CA ALA A 280 1.52 -18.34 3.41
C ALA A 280 1.63 -18.30 1.87
N ASP A 281 1.32 -17.16 1.26
CA ASP A 281 1.38 -16.96 -0.18
C ASP A 281 2.83 -17.01 -0.71
N LEU A 282 3.75 -16.35 0.00
CA LEU A 282 5.18 -16.33 -0.36
C LEU A 282 5.84 -17.71 -0.21
N LEU A 283 5.53 -18.43 0.89
CA LEU A 283 6.00 -19.79 1.09
C LEU A 283 5.45 -20.76 0.04
N ALA A 284 4.19 -20.60 -0.37
CA ALA A 284 3.61 -21.41 -1.44
C ALA A 284 4.30 -21.18 -2.80
N ASP A 285 4.61 -19.91 -3.14
CA ASP A 285 5.38 -19.60 -4.36
C ASP A 285 6.82 -20.11 -4.28
N GLN A 286 7.47 -20.05 -3.11
CA GLN A 286 8.79 -20.63 -2.88
C GLN A 286 8.78 -22.15 -3.08
N ALA A 287 7.81 -22.84 -2.48
CA ALA A 287 7.61 -24.28 -2.63
C ALA A 287 7.45 -24.66 -4.10
N TRP A 288 6.69 -23.87 -4.87
CA TRP A 288 6.54 -24.09 -6.30
C TRP A 288 7.82 -23.90 -7.09
N CYS A 289 8.62 -22.86 -6.80
CA CYS A 289 9.93 -22.70 -7.42
C CYS A 289 10.82 -23.91 -7.15
N ARG A 290 10.82 -24.43 -5.91
CA ARG A 290 11.55 -25.66 -5.55
C ARG A 290 11.06 -26.89 -6.31
N ILE A 291 9.75 -27.08 -6.47
CA ILE A 291 9.18 -28.16 -7.32
C ILE A 291 9.74 -28.09 -8.73
N GLN A 292 9.73 -26.91 -9.34
CA GLN A 292 10.17 -26.72 -10.72
C GLN A 292 11.67 -26.94 -10.91
N LEU A 293 12.45 -26.79 -9.84
CA LEU A 293 13.89 -27.07 -9.79
C LEU A 293 14.20 -28.51 -9.34
N GLY A 294 13.19 -29.36 -9.12
CA GLY A 294 13.37 -30.75 -8.69
C GLY A 294 13.68 -30.94 -7.19
N GLN A 295 13.64 -29.86 -6.39
CA GLN A 295 13.96 -29.85 -4.96
C GLN A 295 12.74 -30.28 -4.12
N ARG A 296 12.30 -31.53 -4.30
CA ARG A 296 11.04 -32.04 -3.74
C ARG A 296 10.93 -32.00 -2.21
N SER A 297 12.02 -32.29 -1.48
CA SER A 297 12.00 -32.28 0.00
C SER A 297 11.74 -30.88 0.52
N GLY A 298 12.55 -29.90 0.11
CA GLY A 298 12.36 -28.51 0.53
C GLY A 298 11.02 -27.93 0.07
N ALA A 299 10.51 -28.35 -1.10
CA ALA A 299 9.18 -27.95 -1.54
C ALA A 299 8.07 -28.46 -0.61
N LEU A 300 8.21 -29.68 -0.07
CA LEU A 300 7.26 -30.20 0.90
C LEU A 300 7.33 -29.43 2.22
N ASP A 301 8.54 -29.16 2.72
CA ASP A 301 8.75 -28.39 3.96
C ASP A 301 8.14 -26.98 3.87
N ASP A 302 8.36 -26.30 2.73
CA ASP A 302 7.80 -24.98 2.44
C ASP A 302 6.26 -25.03 2.32
N ALA A 303 5.71 -26.06 1.68
CA ALA A 303 4.25 -26.22 1.53
C ALA A 303 3.53 -26.53 2.86
N GLU A 304 4.14 -27.33 3.72
CA GLU A 304 3.64 -27.61 5.07
C GLU A 304 3.69 -26.34 5.93
N SER A 305 4.79 -25.57 5.85
CA SER A 305 4.93 -24.28 6.52
C SER A 305 3.90 -23.26 6.01
N ALA A 306 3.72 -23.16 4.70
CA ALA A 306 2.71 -22.30 4.10
C ALA A 306 1.31 -22.63 4.61
N THR A 307 0.95 -23.93 4.64
CA THR A 307 -0.35 -24.40 5.14
C THR A 307 -0.57 -24.03 6.60
N ALA A 308 0.46 -24.18 7.44
CA ALA A 308 0.39 -23.83 8.86
C ALA A 308 0.25 -22.31 9.10
N CYS A 309 0.75 -21.49 8.17
CA CYS A 309 0.70 -20.02 8.27
C CYS A 309 -0.55 -19.40 7.63
N ILE A 310 -1.50 -20.18 7.09
CA ILE A 310 -2.71 -19.59 6.51
C ILE A 310 -3.57 -18.96 7.60
N ASP A 311 -3.67 -17.63 7.55
CA ASP A 311 -4.60 -16.87 8.37
C ASP A 311 -6.00 -16.91 7.76
N LEU A 312 -6.94 -17.61 8.42
CA LEU A 312 -8.34 -17.67 7.99
C LEU A 312 -9.08 -16.33 8.15
N GLY A 313 -8.58 -15.42 8.98
CA GLY A 313 -9.06 -14.04 9.08
C GLY A 313 -8.41 -13.08 8.05
N GLY A 314 -7.41 -13.56 7.31
CA GLY A 314 -6.67 -12.78 6.32
C GLY A 314 -7.46 -12.45 5.06
N GLN A 315 -6.86 -11.65 4.17
CA GLN A 315 -7.51 -11.22 2.93
C GLN A 315 -7.77 -12.40 1.99
N PHE A 316 -8.92 -12.38 1.33
CA PHE A 316 -9.38 -13.50 0.52
C PHE A 316 -8.54 -13.75 -0.75
N ASP A 317 -7.98 -12.71 -1.36
CA ASP A 317 -7.08 -12.84 -2.52
C ASP A 317 -5.75 -13.50 -2.14
N ASP A 318 -5.12 -13.05 -1.05
CA ASP A 318 -3.88 -13.67 -0.54
C ASP A 318 -4.11 -15.17 -0.26
N ARG A 319 -5.22 -15.49 0.42
CA ARG A 319 -5.60 -16.88 0.70
C ARG A 319 -5.86 -17.68 -0.58
N ALA A 320 -6.59 -17.12 -1.53
CA ALA A 320 -6.91 -17.79 -2.78
C ALA A 320 -5.64 -18.15 -3.56
N LEU A 321 -4.68 -17.22 -3.64
CA LEU A 321 -3.40 -17.44 -4.32
C LEU A 321 -2.55 -18.48 -3.60
N ALA A 322 -2.45 -18.41 -2.27
CA ALA A 322 -1.74 -19.41 -1.47
C ALA A 322 -2.33 -20.81 -1.69
N TYR A 323 -3.66 -20.96 -1.56
CA TYR A 323 -4.34 -22.24 -1.77
C TYR A 323 -4.17 -22.76 -3.22
N ALA A 324 -4.31 -21.89 -4.22
CA ALA A 324 -4.15 -22.31 -5.61
C ALA A 324 -2.72 -22.80 -5.89
N ARG A 325 -1.72 -22.11 -5.35
CA ARG A 325 -0.33 -22.50 -5.51
C ARG A 325 -0.01 -23.79 -4.75
N LEU A 326 -0.52 -23.94 -3.53
CA LEU A 326 -0.41 -25.19 -2.76
C LEU A 326 -1.06 -26.37 -3.49
N ALA A 327 -2.20 -26.16 -4.15
CA ALA A 327 -2.83 -27.20 -4.96
C ALA A 327 -1.90 -27.71 -6.07
N GLN A 328 -1.21 -26.81 -6.78
CA GLN A 328 -0.23 -27.16 -7.80
C GLN A 328 0.98 -27.91 -7.21
N VAL A 329 1.50 -27.44 -6.07
CA VAL A 329 2.63 -28.07 -5.37
C VAL A 329 2.28 -29.48 -4.93
N PHE A 330 1.16 -29.66 -4.23
CA PHE A 330 0.73 -30.98 -3.74
C PHE A 330 0.42 -31.94 -4.89
N ALA A 331 -0.13 -31.46 -6.01
CA ALA A 331 -0.33 -32.27 -7.20
C ALA A 331 1.02 -32.78 -7.75
N ALA A 332 2.02 -31.90 -7.87
CA ALA A 332 3.35 -32.27 -8.36
C ALA A 332 4.13 -33.20 -7.41
N LEU A 333 3.76 -33.22 -6.12
CA LEU A 333 4.27 -34.13 -5.10
C LEU A 333 3.49 -35.45 -5.01
N GLY A 334 2.46 -35.66 -5.84
CA GLY A 334 1.62 -36.87 -5.83
C GLY A 334 0.63 -36.93 -4.66
N ARG A 335 0.34 -35.82 -4.00
CA ARG A 335 -0.61 -35.70 -2.87
C ARG A 335 -1.99 -35.24 -3.37
N GLY A 336 -2.66 -36.11 -4.13
CA GLY A 336 -3.91 -35.80 -4.84
C GLY A 336 -5.02 -35.24 -3.95
N ASP A 337 -5.25 -35.81 -2.77
CA ASP A 337 -6.31 -35.37 -1.86
C ASP A 337 -6.06 -33.94 -1.33
N LEU A 338 -4.81 -33.64 -0.98
CA LEU A 338 -4.41 -32.28 -0.55
C LEU A 338 -4.54 -31.30 -1.71
N ALA A 339 -4.14 -31.69 -2.91
CA ALA A 339 -4.28 -30.86 -4.10
C ALA A 339 -5.75 -30.50 -4.37
N ALA A 340 -6.64 -31.49 -4.34
CA ALA A 340 -8.08 -31.29 -4.54
C ALA A 340 -8.70 -30.41 -3.45
N SER A 341 -8.34 -30.63 -2.18
CA SER A 341 -8.82 -29.82 -1.05
C SER A 341 -8.39 -28.36 -1.17
N ASN A 342 -7.10 -28.11 -1.44
CA ASN A 342 -6.57 -26.76 -1.64
C ASN A 342 -7.18 -26.08 -2.88
N SER A 343 -7.40 -26.81 -3.97
CA SER A 343 -8.06 -26.26 -5.16
C SER A 343 -9.50 -25.79 -4.86
N LYS A 344 -10.24 -26.54 -4.05
CA LYS A 344 -11.59 -26.15 -3.62
C LYS A 344 -11.55 -24.87 -2.77
N LEU A 345 -10.66 -24.82 -1.78
CA LEU A 345 -10.49 -23.66 -0.91
C LEU A 345 -10.05 -22.41 -1.67
N ALA A 346 -9.21 -22.57 -2.70
CA ALA A 346 -8.80 -21.49 -3.57
C ALA A 346 -9.98 -20.85 -4.31
N VAL A 347 -10.87 -21.67 -4.88
CA VAL A 347 -12.08 -21.22 -5.58
C VAL A 347 -13.04 -20.51 -4.62
N GLU A 348 -13.25 -21.05 -3.42
CA GLU A 348 -14.11 -20.45 -2.39
C GLU A 348 -13.59 -19.09 -1.91
N ALA A 349 -12.29 -19.00 -1.63
CA ALA A 349 -11.64 -17.74 -1.25
C ALA A 349 -11.70 -16.72 -2.41
N TRP A 350 -11.44 -17.16 -3.64
CA TRP A 350 -11.51 -16.29 -4.80
C TRP A 350 -12.93 -15.75 -5.07
N ALA A 351 -13.96 -16.59 -4.92
CA ALA A 351 -15.36 -16.15 -5.01
C ALA A 351 -15.68 -15.06 -3.97
N SER A 352 -15.12 -15.17 -2.77
CA SER A 352 -15.26 -14.15 -1.72
C SER A 352 -14.54 -12.85 -2.09
N HIS A 353 -13.33 -12.93 -2.67
CA HIS A 353 -12.63 -11.78 -3.23
C HIS A 353 -13.44 -11.08 -4.34
N VAL A 354 -14.02 -11.84 -5.27
CA VAL A 354 -14.89 -11.29 -6.33
C VAL A 354 -16.13 -10.58 -5.75
N SER A 355 -16.68 -11.08 -4.64
CA SER A 355 -17.76 -10.39 -3.92
C SER A 355 -17.31 -9.03 -3.37
N ILE A 356 -16.11 -8.96 -2.79
CA ILE A 356 -15.50 -7.70 -2.34
C ILE A 356 -15.31 -6.73 -3.52
N GLN A 357 -14.81 -7.21 -4.66
CA GLN A 357 -14.64 -6.37 -5.85
C GLN A 357 -15.96 -5.74 -6.29
N LYS A 358 -17.07 -6.49 -6.27
CA LYS A 358 -18.42 -5.99 -6.59
C LYS A 358 -18.88 -4.94 -5.58
N ASN A 359 -18.72 -5.20 -4.28
CA ASN A 359 -19.08 -4.25 -3.22
C ASN A 359 -18.27 -2.95 -3.32
N MET A 360 -16.99 -3.07 -3.69
CA MET A 360 -16.12 -1.92 -3.93
C MET A 360 -16.60 -1.09 -5.13
N LEU A 361 -16.98 -1.71 -6.25
CA LEU A 361 -17.55 -1.01 -7.41
C LEU A 361 -18.86 -0.29 -7.09
N GLN A 362 -19.73 -0.92 -6.29
CA GLN A 362 -20.97 -0.30 -5.83
C GLN A 362 -20.70 0.95 -4.97
N ALA A 363 -19.75 0.86 -4.03
CA ALA A 363 -19.37 1.99 -3.20
C ALA A 363 -18.72 3.12 -4.02
N LEU A 364 -17.89 2.78 -5.01
CA LEU A 364 -17.25 3.75 -5.90
C LEU A 364 -18.25 4.52 -6.77
N ALA A 365 -19.43 3.97 -7.05
CA ALA A 365 -20.49 4.68 -7.76
C ALA A 365 -21.02 5.90 -6.98
N LEU A 366 -20.78 5.96 -5.66
CA LEU A 366 -21.13 7.09 -4.79
C LEU A 366 -20.05 8.17 -4.76
N VAL A 367 -18.83 7.87 -5.22
CA VAL A 367 -17.74 8.86 -5.27
C VAL A 367 -17.95 9.76 -6.50
N PRO A 368 -17.92 11.10 -6.34
CA PRO A 368 -18.06 12.03 -7.46
C PRO A 368 -17.06 11.72 -8.57
N LYS A 369 -17.50 11.83 -9.83
CA LYS A 369 -16.64 11.49 -10.96
C LYS A 369 -15.49 12.46 -11.05
N LEU A 370 -14.41 12.04 -11.69
CA LEU A 370 -13.22 12.87 -11.90
C LEU A 370 -13.57 14.19 -12.62
N GLN A 371 -14.53 14.17 -13.56
CA GLN A 371 -14.98 15.34 -14.32
C GLN A 371 -15.74 16.38 -13.49
N ASP A 372 -16.33 15.93 -12.37
CA ASP A 372 -17.08 16.80 -11.45
C ASP A 372 -16.15 17.47 -10.41
N ASN A 373 -14.87 17.08 -10.41
CA ASN A 373 -13.82 17.49 -9.47
C ASN A 373 -12.76 18.36 -10.14
#